data_AF-A0A0G0S910-F1
#
_entry.id   AF-A0A0G0S910-F1
#
_cell.length_a   1.000
_cell.length_b   1.000
_cell.length_c   1.000
_cell.angle_alpha   90.00
_cell.angle_beta   90.00
_cell.angle_gamma   90.00
#
_symmetry.space_group_name_H-M   'P 1'
#
loop_
_entity.id
_entity.type
_entity.pdbx_description
1 polymer ?
#
loop_
_entity_poly.entity_id
_entity_poly.type
_entity_poly.pdbx_seq_one_letter_code
_entity_poly.pdbx_strand_id
1 'polypeptide(L)' 'MNKQKYFLYARKSTEDDDKQVMSIEAQLFELREFARKENLEILEEFQESKSAKKPGREKFGEMMGKIENMDGVGILT' A
#
# COMPACT_ATOMS: atom_id res chain seq x y z
N MET A 1 -23.23 10.56 1.68
CA MET A 1 -22.58 9.58 0.77
C MET A 1 -21.44 8.96 1.55
N ASN A 2 -21.39 7.62 1.66
CA ASN A 2 -20.25 6.95 2.30
C ASN A 2 -19.04 7.03 1.37
N LYS A 3 -17.88 7.40 1.91
CA LYS A 3 -16.62 7.31 1.18
C LYS A 3 -16.29 5.84 0.94
N GLN A 4 -15.71 5.52 -0.21
CA GLN A 4 -15.18 4.18 -0.45
C GLN A 4 -13.94 3.98 0.42
N LYS A 5 -13.86 2.83 1.08
CA LYS A 5 -12.80 2.49 2.04
C LYS A 5 -11.68 1.75 1.35
N TYR A 6 -10.45 2.15 1.62
CA TYR A 6 -9.24 1.55 1.06
C TYR A 6 -8.18 1.34 2.12
N PHE A 7 -7.38 0.29 1.93
CA PHE A 7 -6.04 0.20 2.48
C PHE A 7 -5.04 0.69 1.44
N LEU A 8 -4.00 1.40 1.89
CA LEU A 8 -2.92 1.85 1.05
C LEU A 8 -1.73 0.90 1.24
N TYR A 9 -1.15 0.40 0.16
CA TYR A 9 -0.03 -0.54 0.19
C TYR A 9 1.13 -0.04 -0.67
N ALA A 10 2.26 0.29 -0.06
CA ALA A 10 3.47 0.71 -0.77
C ALA A 10 4.59 -0.31 -0.58
N ARG A 11 5.39 -0.57 -1.62
CA ARG A 11 6.50 -1.52 -1.52
C ARG A 11 7.71 -1.12 -2.35
N LYS A 12 8.90 -1.49 -1.86
CA LYS A 12 10.15 -1.38 -2.63
C LYS A 12 11.07 -2.57 -2.35
N SER A 13 11.70 -3.14 -3.38
CA SER A 13 12.75 -4.14 -3.18
C SER A 13 13.98 -3.51 -2.52
N THR A 14 14.53 -4.14 -1.48
CA THR A 14 15.79 -3.67 -0.86
C THR A 14 17.01 -3.85 -1.77
N GLU A 15 16.86 -4.57 -2.89
CA GLU A 15 17.91 -4.79 -3.88
C GLU A 15 17.75 -3.92 -5.14
N ASP A 16 16.64 -3.19 -5.26
CA ASP A 16 16.49 -2.17 -6.30
C ASP A 16 17.23 -0.90 -5.87
N ASP A 17 18.55 -0.96 -6.01
CA ASP A 17 19.46 0.20 -6.03
C ASP A 17 19.41 0.95 -7.37
N ASP A 18 18.51 0.54 -8.26
CA ASP A 18 18.27 1.28 -9.49
C ASP A 18 17.69 2.65 -9.13
N LYS A 19 18.45 3.70 -9.47
CA LYS A 19 18.15 5.10 -9.15
C LYS A 19 16.82 5.59 -9.73
N GLN A 20 16.16 4.78 -10.57
CA GLN A 20 14.91 5.09 -11.24
C GLN A 20 13.67 4.54 -10.51
N VAL A 21 13.81 3.75 -9.45
CA VAL A 21 12.65 3.23 -8.69
C VAL A 21 12.23 4.20 -7.60
N MET A 22 10.96 4.60 -7.63
CA MET A 22 10.34 5.51 -6.67
C MET A 22 10.50 5.01 -5.23
N SER A 23 10.92 5.90 -4.32
CA SER A 23 11.00 5.60 -2.88
C SER A 23 9.62 5.27 -2.32
N ILE A 24 9.56 4.50 -1.23
CA ILE A 24 8.29 4.22 -0.54
C ILE A 24 7.60 5.53 -0.13
N GLU A 25 8.35 6.51 0.37
CA GLU A 25 7.79 7.82 0.75
C GLU A 25 7.15 8.56 -0.43
N ALA A 26 7.77 8.52 -1.61
CA ALA A 26 7.21 9.13 -2.81
C ALA A 26 5.95 8.36 -3.31
N GLN A 27 5.94 7.03 -3.20
CA GLN A 27 4.73 6.23 -3.48
C GLN A 27 3.60 6.62 -2.52
N LEU A 28 3.87 6.68 -1.21
CA LEU A 28 2.88 7.09 -0.21
C LEU A 28 2.34 8.50 -0.49
N PHE A 29 3.20 9.44 -0.89
CA PHE A 29 2.77 10.79 -1.23
C PHE A 29 1.78 10.81 -2.40
N GLU A 30 2.12 10.16 -3.52
CA GLU A 30 1.27 10.10 -4.71
C GLU A 30 -0.06 9.40 -4.42
N LEU A 31 -0.03 8.29 -3.69
CA LEU A 31 -1.23 7.52 -3.34
C LEU A 31 -2.14 8.30 -2.37
N ARG A 32 -1.59 9.04 -1.40
CA ARG A 32 -2.37 9.93 -0.52
C ARG A 32 -2.99 11.08 -1.30
N GLU A 33 -2.26 11.69 -2.22
CA GLU A 33 -2.79 12.76 -3.08
C GLU A 33 -3.90 12.24 -4.00
N PHE A 34 -3.74 11.05 -4.56
CA PHE A 34 -4.79 10.37 -5.32
C PHE A 34 -6.03 10.11 -4.46
N ALA A 35 -5.86 9.51 -3.27
CA ALA A 35 -6.96 9.25 -2.35
C ALA A 35 -7.71 10.53 -1.96
N ARG A 36 -6.99 11.63 -1.75
CA ARG A 36 -7.57 12.95 -1.47
C ARG A 36 -8.38 13.48 -2.66
N LYS A 37 -7.85 13.39 -3.88
CA LYS A 37 -8.53 13.84 -5.12
C LYS A 37 -9.80 13.04 -5.40
N GLU A 38 -9.74 11.73 -5.21
CA GLU A 38 -10.85 10.81 -5.46
C GLU A 38 -11.81 10.69 -4.26
N ASN A 39 -11.57 11.44 -3.17
CA ASN A 39 -12.37 11.43 -1.95
C ASN A 39 -12.51 10.02 -1.32
N LEU A 40 -11.43 9.25 -1.34
CA LEU A 40 -11.33 7.91 -0.74
C LEU A 40 -11.04 8.03 0.76
N GLU A 41 -11.51 7.06 1.54
CA GLU A 41 -11.18 6.91 2.95
C GLU A 41 -10.06 5.88 3.10
N ILE A 42 -8.88 6.33 3.51
CA ILE A 42 -7.76 5.44 3.83
C ILE A 42 -7.89 4.98 5.28
N LEU A 43 -8.17 3.70 5.46
CA LEU A 43 -8.33 3.09 6.78
C LEU A 43 -6.99 2.82 7.46
N GLU A 44 -5.99 2.41 6.67
CA GLU A 44 -4.65 2.08 7.15
C GLU A 44 -3.66 2.07 5.98
N GLU A 45 -2.38 2.30 6.28
CA GLU A 45 -1.28 2.27 5.33
C GLU A 45 -0.27 1.17 5.69
N PHE A 46 0.11 0.39 4.70
CA PHE A 46 1.04 -0.71 4.81
C PHE A 46 2.25 -0.42 3.93
N GLN A 47 3.44 -0.61 4.49
CA GLN A 47 4.69 -0.46 3.76
C GLN A 47 5.58 -1.68 3.94
N GLU A 48 6.16 -2.19 2.86
CA GLU A 48 7.19 -3.21 2.95
C GLU A 48 8.44 -2.84 2.16
N SER A 49 9.60 -3.14 2.75
CA SER A 49 10.85 -3.20 2.01
C SER A 49 11.51 -4.54 2.20
N LYS A 50 11.47 -5.39 1.16
CA LYS A 50 12.07 -6.73 1.16
C LYS A 50 12.66 -7.07 -0.20
N SER A 51 13.84 -7.69 -0.19
CA SER A 51 14.52 -8.25 -1.37
C SER A 51 13.66 -9.32 -2.06
N ALA A 52 13.68 -9.35 -3.38
CA ALA A 52 13.05 -10.41 -4.18
C ALA A 52 13.62 -11.83 -3.92
N LYS A 53 14.83 -11.92 -3.33
CA LYS A 53 15.50 -13.20 -3.02
C LYS A 53 15.03 -13.83 -1.71
N LYS A 54 14.37 -13.08 -0.83
CA LYS A 54 13.75 -13.63 0.38
C LYS A 54 12.24 -13.65 0.20
N PRO A 55 11.61 -14.83 0.03
CA PRO A 55 10.16 -14.91 -0.06
C PRO A 55 9.53 -14.46 1.27
N GLY A 56 8.40 -13.75 1.17
CA GLY A 56 7.58 -13.36 2.32
C GLY A 56 7.06 -11.94 2.20
N ARG A 57 5.74 -11.78 2.24
CA ARG A 57 5.06 -10.48 2.23
C ARG A 57 4.28 -10.31 3.53
N GLU A 58 4.99 -10.05 4.62
CA GLU A 58 4.39 -10.03 5.96
C GLU A 58 3.32 -8.95 6.09
N LYS A 59 3.63 -7.74 5.59
CA LYS A 59 2.68 -6.61 5.61
C LYS A 59 1.53 -6.78 4.63
N PHE A 60 1.79 -7.40 3.48
CA PHE A 60 0.70 -7.81 2.60
C PHE A 60 -0.21 -8.84 3.26
N GLY A 61 0.36 -9.86 3.91
CA GLY A 61 -0.41 -10.89 4.60
C GLY A 61 -1.26 -10.30 5.74
N GLU A 62 -0.68 -9.37 6.51
CA GLU A 62 -1.41 -8.61 7.54
C GLU A 62 -2.58 -7.82 6.94
N MET A 63 -2.34 -7.09 5.84
CA MET A 63 -3.38 -6.34 5.13
C MET A 63 -4.48 -7.28 4.61
N MET A 64 -4.12 -8.39 3.96
CA MET A 64 -5.07 -9.36 3.44
C MET A 64 -5.91 -9.98 4.57
N GLY A 65 -5.29 -10.32 5.70
CA GLY A 65 -6.02 -10.81 6.87
C GLY A 65 -7.03 -9.78 7.40
N LYS A 66 -6.74 -8.48 7.31
CA LYS A 66 -7.72 -7.43 7.65
C LYS A 66 -8.85 -7.33 6.63
N ILE A 67 -8.54 -7.44 5.33
CA ILE A 67 -9.54 -7.43 4.25
C ILE A 67 -10.51 -8.60 4.40
N GLU A 68 -10.02 -9.79 4.72
CA GLU A 68 -10.87 -10.98 4.93
C GLU A 68 -11.91 -10.80 6.05
N ASN A 69 -11.67 -9.89 6.99
CA ASN A 69 -12.57 -9.57 8.10
C ASN A 69 -13.41 -8.30 7.86
N MET A 70 -13.31 -7.66 6.68
CA MET A 70 -13.98 -6.40 6.36
C MET A 70 -14.63 -6.42 4.97
N ASP A 71 -15.94 -6.15 4.92
CA ASP A 71 -16.64 -6.04 3.64
C ASP A 71 -16.38 -4.69 2.95
N GLY A 72 -16.10 -4.74 1.65
CA GLY A 72 -16.06 -3.57 0.78
C GLY A 72 -14.82 -2.68 0.93
N VAL A 73 -13.68 -3.24 1.34
CA VAL A 73 -12.39 -2.54 1.41
C VAL A 73 -11.58 -2.80 0.14
N GLY A 74 -11.19 -1.74 -0.56
CA GLY A 74 -10.27 -1.79 -1.71
C GLY A 74 -8.79 -1.72 -1.30
N ILE A 75 -7.89 -1.97 -2.25
CA ILE A 75 -6.45 -1.77 -2.09
C ILE A 75 -6.00 -0.68 -3.08
N LEU A 76 -5.27 0.31 -2.58
CA LEU A 76 -4.61 1.36 -3.35
C LEU A 76 -3.09 1.15 -3.27
N THR A 77 -2.43 0.94 -4.41
CA THR A 77 -0.99 0.60 -4.49
C THR A 77 -0.31 1.25 -5.69
#